data_AF-A0A958J1C6-F1
#
_entry.id   AF-A0A958J1C6-F1
#
_cell.length_a   1.000
_cell.length_b   1.000
_cell.length_c   1.000
_cell.angle_alpha   90.00
_cell.angle_beta   90.00
_cell.angle_gamma   90.00
#
_symmetry.space_group_name_H-M   'P 1'
#
loop_
_entity.id
_entity.type
_entity.pdbx_description
1 polymer ?
#
loop_
_entity_poly.entity_id
_entity_poly.type
_entity_poly.pdbx_seq_one_letter_code
_entity_poly.pdbx_strand_id
1 'polypeptide(L)'
;SNMGANSGCSEWQTFWNQWASVSASAPGVQLIGGSTSSYSTSNDCTNPKIFLINTSASTLKITGNTYMCGMFIVASDTTIQMSGTVSLVGMILAMGTGSNIAYTGTSGTSNLVGKVIFKSNGSDSQKELYVKGNADVHFSSAGVGYALDAINNANAGGGSGGSGSLITSAWEETY
;
A
#
# COMPACT_ATOMS: atom_id res chain seq x y z
N SER A 1 9.76 -19.35 -9.65
CA SER A 1 10.42 -18.84 -8.43
C SER A 1 9.33 -18.40 -7.48
N ASN A 2 9.35 -18.86 -6.22
CA ASN A 2 8.34 -18.48 -5.22
C ASN A 2 8.40 -16.96 -5.03
N MET A 3 7.36 -16.29 -5.52
CA MET A 3 7.24 -14.84 -5.57
C MET A 3 7.13 -14.26 -4.17
N GLY A 4 8.23 -13.79 -3.57
CA GLY A 4 8.26 -12.72 -2.54
C GLY A 4 7.40 -12.85 -1.28
N ALA A 5 6.60 -13.91 -1.11
CA ALA A 5 5.76 -14.18 0.04
C ALA A 5 6.63 -14.86 1.09
N ASN A 6 7.43 -14.07 1.81
CA ASN A 6 8.23 -14.57 2.91
C ASN A 6 7.31 -14.78 4.12
N SER A 7 6.74 -15.98 4.24
CA SER A 7 6.07 -16.40 5.47
C SER A 7 7.12 -16.53 6.59
N GLY A 8 7.03 -15.69 7.63
CA GLY A 8 7.93 -15.74 8.80
C GLY A 8 8.99 -14.62 8.89
N CYS A 9 9.01 -13.65 7.99
CA CYS A 9 9.90 -12.48 8.13
C CYS A 9 9.40 -11.53 9.23
N SER A 10 10.18 -11.30 10.30
CA SER A 10 9.85 -10.30 11.34
C SER A 10 9.79 -8.85 10.81
N GLU A 11 10.24 -8.60 9.58
CA GLU A 11 10.18 -7.28 8.94
C GLU A 11 8.76 -6.72 8.85
N TRP A 12 7.75 -7.56 8.55
CA TRP A 12 6.35 -7.08 8.52
C TRP A 12 5.94 -6.55 9.89
N GLN A 13 6.45 -7.15 10.97
CA GLN A 13 6.16 -6.76 12.33
C GLN A 13 6.80 -5.41 12.66
N THR A 14 7.97 -5.10 12.11
CA THR A 14 8.58 -3.77 12.21
C THR A 14 7.69 -2.71 11.57
N PHE A 15 7.27 -2.90 10.31
CA PHE A 15 6.40 -1.95 9.62
C PHE A 15 5.03 -1.81 10.30
N TRP A 16 4.47 -2.94 10.77
CA TRP A 16 3.23 -2.94 11.53
C TRP A 16 3.36 -2.18 12.85
N ASN A 17 4.42 -2.41 13.62
CA ASN A 17 4.65 -1.71 14.89
C ASN A 17 4.90 -0.22 14.67
N GLN A 18 5.63 0.15 13.62
CA GLN A 18 5.85 1.54 13.25
C GLN A 18 4.54 2.22 12.87
N TRP A 19 3.74 1.61 11.99
CA TRP A 19 2.41 2.11 11.66
C TRP A 19 1.50 2.20 12.89
N ALA A 20 1.46 1.17 13.74
CA ALA A 20 0.56 1.14 14.89
C ALA A 20 0.81 2.30 15.88
N SER A 21 1.97 2.96 15.80
CA SER A 21 2.29 4.16 16.57
C SER A 21 1.77 5.47 15.94
N VAL A 22 1.41 5.47 14.66
CA VAL A 22 0.90 6.63 13.91
C VAL A 22 -0.60 6.78 14.15
N SER A 23 -1.03 7.98 14.56
CA SER A 23 -2.46 8.30 14.67
C SER A 23 -3.13 8.37 13.30
N ALA A 24 -4.35 7.85 13.18
CA ALA A 24 -5.19 8.02 11.99
C ALA A 24 -5.48 9.50 11.66
N SER A 25 -5.29 10.41 12.63
CA SER A 25 -5.44 11.86 12.48
C SER A 25 -4.11 12.59 12.32
N ALA A 26 -2.98 11.88 12.21
CA ALA A 26 -1.68 12.49 12.03
C ALA A 26 -1.59 13.22 10.67
N PRO A 27 -0.80 14.29 10.57
CA PRO A 27 -0.47 14.90 9.27
C PRO A 27 0.04 13.85 8.28
N GLY A 28 -0.22 14.00 6.98
CA GLY A 28 0.23 13.01 5.98
C GLY A 28 -0.52 11.67 5.97
N VAL A 29 -1.44 11.44 6.91
CA VAL A 29 -2.39 10.32 6.87
C VAL A 29 -3.66 10.75 6.16
N GLN A 30 -4.08 9.97 5.18
CA GLN A 30 -5.32 10.11 4.46
C GLN A 30 -6.24 8.94 4.78
N LEU A 31 -7.28 9.20 5.57
CA LEU A 31 -8.30 8.23 5.93
C LEU A 31 -9.32 8.05 4.79
N ILE A 32 -9.50 6.80 4.36
CA ILE A 32 -10.57 6.34 3.46
C ILE A 32 -11.49 5.46 4.31
N GLY A 33 -12.52 6.07 4.92
CA GLY A 33 -13.35 5.42 5.93
C GLY A 33 -14.85 5.59 5.75
N GLY A 34 -15.62 5.19 6.77
CA GLY A 34 -17.08 5.24 6.70
C GLY A 34 -17.63 4.29 5.63
N SER A 35 -18.61 4.75 4.84
CA SER A 35 -19.23 3.97 3.76
C SER A 35 -18.56 4.18 2.39
N THR A 36 -17.35 4.72 2.34
CA THR A 36 -16.66 5.00 1.08
C THR A 36 -16.45 3.72 0.28
N SER A 37 -17.04 3.69 -0.92
CA SER A 37 -16.99 2.57 -1.87
C SER A 37 -16.29 2.92 -3.18
N SER A 38 -15.92 4.20 -3.37
CA SER A 38 -15.13 4.68 -4.51
C SER A 38 -14.14 5.74 -4.07
N TYR A 39 -12.94 5.72 -4.62
CA TYR A 39 -11.86 6.64 -4.30
C TYR A 39 -10.98 6.92 -5.54
N SER A 40 -10.49 8.15 -5.64
CA SER A 40 -9.53 8.57 -6.65
C SER A 40 -8.72 9.74 -6.10
N THR A 41 -7.43 9.76 -6.37
CA THR A 41 -6.54 10.85 -5.97
C THR A 41 -5.30 10.89 -6.84
N SER A 42 -4.53 11.96 -6.74
CA SER A 42 -3.19 12.04 -7.31
C SER A 42 -2.24 12.59 -6.26
N ASN A 43 -1.28 11.76 -5.88
CA ASN A 43 -0.16 12.10 -5.02
C ASN A 43 1.10 11.53 -5.68
N ASP A 44 2.02 12.43 -6.01
CA ASP A 44 3.34 12.04 -6.50
C ASP A 44 4.25 11.61 -5.32
N CYS A 45 5.40 11.05 -5.68
CA CYS A 45 6.37 10.58 -4.70
C CYS A 45 7.23 11.70 -4.08
N THR A 46 6.94 12.98 -4.34
CA THR A 46 7.64 14.10 -3.68
C THR A 46 7.19 14.28 -2.23
N ASN A 47 5.95 13.89 -1.94
CA ASN A 47 5.35 13.97 -0.61
C ASN A 47 4.57 12.68 -0.34
N PRO A 48 5.25 11.56 -0.07
CA PRO A 48 4.59 10.27 0.15
C PRO A 48 3.70 10.31 1.39
N LYS A 49 2.55 9.62 1.30
CA LYS A 49 1.48 9.64 2.31
C LYS A 49 1.15 8.26 2.84
N ILE A 50 0.45 8.22 3.96
CA ILE A 50 -0.20 7.00 4.45
C ILE A 50 -1.66 7.04 4.04
N PHE A 51 -2.10 6.08 3.25
CA PHE A 51 -3.50 5.86 2.90
C PHE A 51 -4.08 4.79 3.83
N LEU A 52 -4.82 5.23 4.85
CA LEU A 52 -5.49 4.33 5.78
C LEU A 52 -6.88 3.99 5.25
N ILE A 53 -7.05 2.76 4.77
CA ILE A 53 -8.33 2.22 4.30
C ILE A 53 -9.00 1.49 5.47
N ASN A 54 -10.03 2.12 6.03
CA ASN A 54 -10.83 1.62 7.15
C ASN A 54 -12.32 1.89 6.88
N THR A 55 -12.81 1.32 5.78
CA THR A 55 -14.19 1.46 5.30
C THR A 55 -15.05 0.27 5.72
N SER A 56 -16.35 0.50 5.90
CA SER A 56 -17.36 -0.54 6.10
C SER A 56 -17.86 -1.13 4.77
N ALA A 57 -17.47 -0.57 3.62
CA ALA A 57 -17.79 -1.13 2.32
C ALA A 57 -17.05 -2.45 2.10
N SER A 58 -17.76 -3.48 1.63
CA SER A 58 -17.16 -4.77 1.24
C SER A 58 -16.23 -4.65 0.03
N THR A 59 -16.36 -3.59 -0.76
CA THR A 59 -15.48 -3.28 -1.88
C THR A 59 -15.20 -1.79 -1.95
N LEU A 60 -13.93 -1.42 -2.00
CA LEU A 60 -13.47 -0.07 -2.33
C LEU A 60 -12.95 -0.05 -3.75
N LYS A 61 -13.58 0.75 -4.62
CA LYS A 61 -13.14 0.94 -6.00
C LYS A 61 -12.16 2.09 -6.11
N ILE A 62 -10.96 1.83 -6.60
CA ILE A 62 -9.96 2.85 -6.95
C ILE A 62 -10.00 3.00 -8.47
N THR A 63 -10.49 4.16 -8.95
CA THR A 63 -10.83 4.34 -10.37
C THR A 63 -10.20 5.58 -11.00
N GLY A 64 -10.28 5.67 -12.33
CA GLY A 64 -9.81 6.84 -13.09
C GLY A 64 -8.29 6.85 -13.30
N ASN A 65 -7.69 8.04 -13.25
CA ASN A 65 -6.25 8.27 -13.30
C ASN A 65 -5.74 8.50 -11.88
N THR A 66 -5.48 7.42 -11.15
CA THR A 66 -5.10 7.48 -9.75
C THR A 66 -3.61 7.19 -9.58
N TYR A 67 -2.90 8.10 -8.93
CA TYR A 67 -1.49 7.94 -8.57
C TYR A 67 -1.36 8.11 -7.08
N MET A 68 -0.80 7.12 -6.40
CA MET A 68 -0.59 7.18 -4.97
C MET A 68 0.80 6.69 -4.63
N CYS A 69 1.51 7.44 -3.78
CA CYS A 69 2.85 7.11 -3.36
C CYS A 69 2.95 7.07 -1.82
N GLY A 70 3.57 6.02 -1.27
CA GLY A 70 3.81 5.90 0.18
C GLY A 70 3.34 4.57 0.77
N MET A 71 2.54 4.61 1.83
CA MET A 71 2.07 3.41 2.53
C MET A 71 0.56 3.25 2.38
N PHE A 72 0.09 2.06 2.08
CA PHE A 72 -1.32 1.72 1.93
C PHE A 72 -1.69 0.70 2.99
N ILE A 73 -2.67 1.00 3.82
CA ILE A 73 -3.00 0.19 4.97
C ILE A 73 -4.45 -0.22 4.86
N VAL A 74 -4.70 -1.49 4.58
CA VAL A 74 -6.05 -2.04 4.50
C VAL A 74 -6.40 -2.64 5.85
N ALA A 75 -7.02 -1.83 6.71
CA ALA A 75 -7.34 -2.19 8.08
C ALA A 75 -8.70 -2.90 8.23
N SER A 76 -9.58 -2.80 7.22
CA SER A 76 -10.90 -3.44 7.21
C SER A 76 -10.95 -4.66 6.28
N ASP A 77 -11.94 -5.54 6.47
CA ASP A 77 -12.22 -6.67 5.56
C ASP A 77 -12.89 -6.19 4.28
N THR A 78 -12.11 -5.51 3.44
CA THR A 78 -12.58 -4.92 2.18
C THR A 78 -11.77 -5.44 1.00
N THR A 79 -12.43 -5.59 -0.14
CA THR A 79 -11.76 -5.85 -1.42
C THR A 79 -11.38 -4.53 -2.07
N ILE A 80 -10.10 -4.32 -2.35
CA ILE A 80 -9.63 -3.17 -3.12
C ILE A 80 -9.71 -3.51 -4.60
N GLN A 81 -10.61 -2.85 -5.31
CA GLN A 81 -10.81 -3.06 -6.74
C GLN A 81 -10.25 -1.90 -7.55
N MET A 82 -9.21 -2.13 -8.36
CA MET A 82 -8.60 -1.12 -9.20
C MET A 82 -9.10 -1.21 -10.66
N SER A 83 -9.40 -0.06 -11.28
CA SER A 83 -9.78 0.04 -12.70
C SER A 83 -9.38 1.40 -13.31
N GLY A 84 -9.04 1.44 -14.60
CA GLY A 84 -8.46 2.62 -15.23
C GLY A 84 -6.92 2.62 -15.15
N THR A 85 -6.31 3.81 -15.09
CA THR A 85 -4.86 3.97 -14.94
C THR A 85 -4.55 4.19 -13.46
N VAL A 86 -4.12 3.15 -12.76
CA VAL A 86 -3.85 3.21 -11.31
C VAL A 86 -2.41 2.83 -11.04
N SER A 87 -1.61 3.75 -10.52
CA SER A 87 -0.24 3.48 -10.09
C SER A 87 -0.12 3.62 -8.57
N LEU A 88 0.24 2.52 -7.90
CA LEU A 88 0.56 2.46 -6.48
C LEU A 88 2.05 2.23 -6.34
N VAL A 89 2.77 3.22 -5.80
CA VAL A 89 4.21 3.13 -5.56
C VAL A 89 4.44 3.18 -4.06
N GLY A 90 4.93 2.09 -3.47
CA GLY A 90 4.95 2.03 -2.02
C GLY A 90 4.89 0.64 -1.39
N MET A 91 4.43 0.62 -0.14
CA MET A 91 4.12 -0.61 0.57
C MET A 91 2.62 -0.73 0.80
N ILE A 92 2.06 -1.89 0.48
CA ILE A 92 0.70 -2.26 0.88
C ILE A 92 0.75 -3.23 2.04
N LEU A 93 0.05 -2.89 3.12
CA LEU A 93 -0.08 -3.66 4.34
C LEU A 93 -1.56 -3.99 4.56
N ALA A 94 -1.98 -5.17 4.17
CA ALA A 94 -3.36 -5.66 4.27
C ALA A 94 -3.53 -6.50 5.54
N MET A 95 -4.33 -5.97 6.46
CA MET A 95 -4.41 -6.43 7.85
C MET A 95 -5.80 -6.89 8.25
N GLY A 96 -6.82 -6.54 7.45
CA GLY A 96 -8.12 -7.19 7.52
C GLY A 96 -7.98 -8.67 7.22
N THR A 97 -8.63 -9.49 8.03
CA THR A 97 -8.64 -10.95 7.95
C THR A 97 -9.22 -11.52 6.65
N GLY A 98 -9.99 -10.73 5.91
CA GLY A 98 -10.53 -11.07 4.58
C GLY A 98 -10.19 -10.01 3.52
N SER A 99 -9.12 -9.23 3.71
CA SER A 99 -8.69 -8.24 2.74
C SER A 99 -8.15 -8.90 1.47
N ASN A 100 -8.62 -8.46 0.30
CA ASN A 100 -8.07 -8.84 -0.99
C ASN A 100 -7.76 -7.59 -1.82
N ILE A 101 -6.71 -7.67 -2.63
CA ILE A 101 -6.41 -6.68 -3.65
C ILE A 101 -6.70 -7.29 -5.03
N ALA A 102 -7.68 -6.72 -5.72
CA ALA A 102 -8.10 -7.13 -7.05
C ALA A 102 -7.83 -6.01 -8.06
N TYR A 103 -7.04 -6.30 -9.09
CA TYR A 103 -7.07 -5.52 -10.31
C TYR A 103 -8.07 -6.13 -11.29
N THR A 104 -9.02 -5.32 -11.75
CA THR A 104 -10.06 -5.74 -12.71
C THR A 104 -10.20 -4.70 -13.82
N GLY A 105 -9.11 -4.39 -14.51
CA GLY A 105 -9.14 -3.49 -15.66
C GLY A 105 -9.52 -4.26 -16.93
N THR A 106 -10.68 -3.95 -17.51
CA THR A 106 -10.98 -4.28 -18.92
C THR A 106 -10.30 -3.30 -19.88
N SER A 107 -9.89 -2.12 -19.39
CA SER A 107 -9.05 -1.13 -20.07
C SER A 107 -8.24 -0.33 -19.05
N GLY A 108 -7.04 0.12 -19.44
CA GLY A 108 -6.07 0.82 -18.58
C GLY A 108 -4.86 -0.04 -18.19
N THR A 109 -3.98 0.53 -17.37
CA THR A 109 -2.78 -0.12 -16.82
C THR A 109 -2.76 0.07 -15.32
N SER A 110 -2.53 -1.01 -14.56
CA SER A 110 -2.20 -0.89 -13.14
C SER A 110 -0.75 -1.21 -12.86
N ASN A 111 -0.08 -0.30 -12.16
CA ASN A 111 1.30 -0.46 -11.74
C ASN A 111 1.34 -0.58 -10.22
N LEU A 112 1.85 -1.69 -9.71
CA LEU A 112 2.13 -1.91 -8.31
C LEU A 112 3.64 -1.99 -8.16
N VAL A 113 4.27 -0.97 -7.59
CA VAL A 113 5.73 -0.90 -7.44
C VAL A 113 6.08 -0.82 -5.96
N GLY A 114 6.69 -1.87 -5.40
CA GLY A 114 7.19 -1.89 -4.02
C GLY A 114 6.95 -3.21 -3.31
N LYS A 115 6.23 -3.23 -2.18
CA LYS A 115 6.03 -4.45 -1.37
C LYS A 115 4.55 -4.63 -0.99
N VAL A 116 4.05 -5.86 -1.05
CA VAL A 116 2.70 -6.20 -0.59
C VAL A 116 2.81 -7.22 0.54
N ILE A 117 2.16 -6.93 1.66
CA ILE A 117 2.17 -7.74 2.88
C ILE A 117 0.72 -8.02 3.26
N PHE A 118 0.39 -9.30 3.44
CA PHE A 118 -0.90 -9.74 3.95
C PHE A 118 -0.74 -10.37 5.32
N LYS A 119 -1.68 -10.09 6.21
CA LYS A 119 -1.83 -10.84 7.45
C LYS A 119 -2.42 -12.21 7.12
N SER A 120 -1.57 -13.24 7.06
CA SER A 120 -2.03 -14.62 6.89
C SER A 120 -2.88 -15.05 8.08
N ASN A 121 -4.10 -15.50 7.82
CA ASN A 121 -4.84 -16.33 8.76
C ASN A 121 -4.58 -17.79 8.37
N GLY A 122 -4.14 -18.62 9.31
CA GLY A 122 -3.57 -19.95 9.11
C GLY A 122 -4.47 -21.02 8.45
N SER A 123 -5.54 -20.63 7.74
CA SER A 123 -6.40 -21.48 6.94
C SER A 123 -6.87 -20.75 5.67
N ASP A 124 -5.96 -20.22 4.86
CA ASP A 124 -6.37 -19.41 3.70
C ASP A 124 -6.63 -20.26 2.45
N SER A 125 -7.84 -20.14 1.91
CA SER A 125 -8.24 -20.61 0.57
C SER A 125 -8.52 -19.44 -0.38
N GLN A 126 -8.36 -18.21 0.09
CA GLN A 126 -8.60 -17.00 -0.70
C GLN A 126 -7.31 -16.59 -1.41
N LYS A 127 -7.46 -15.96 -2.58
CA LYS A 127 -6.34 -15.30 -3.23
C LYS A 127 -6.18 -13.95 -2.54
N GLU A 128 -4.98 -13.56 -2.14
CA GLU A 128 -4.75 -12.28 -1.48
C GLU A 128 -4.52 -11.15 -2.51
N LEU A 129 -3.86 -11.50 -3.61
CA LEU A 129 -3.66 -10.65 -4.78
C LEU A 129 -4.27 -11.31 -6.01
N TYR A 130 -5.19 -10.60 -6.66
CA TYR A 130 -5.86 -11.06 -7.86
C TYR A 130 -5.66 -10.07 -9.00
N VAL A 131 -5.01 -10.50 -10.08
CA VAL A 131 -4.67 -9.63 -11.21
C VAL A 131 -5.38 -10.11 -12.48
N LYS A 132 -6.25 -9.28 -13.05
CA LYS A 132 -6.89 -9.48 -14.36
C LYS A 132 -6.63 -8.28 -15.27
N GLY A 133 -6.11 -8.53 -16.47
CA GLY A 133 -5.82 -7.50 -17.47
C GLY A 133 -4.34 -7.12 -17.50
N ASN A 134 -4.03 -5.93 -18.01
CA ASN A 134 -2.66 -5.41 -18.07
C ASN A 134 -2.27 -4.78 -16.74
N ALA A 135 -1.49 -5.51 -15.95
CA ALA A 135 -0.95 -4.99 -14.71
C ALA A 135 0.49 -5.46 -14.51
N ASP A 136 1.30 -4.51 -14.08
CA ASP A 136 2.72 -4.69 -13.81
C ASP A 136 2.94 -4.63 -12.30
N VAL A 137 3.58 -5.67 -11.77
CA VAL A 137 3.94 -5.76 -10.35
C VAL A 137 5.46 -5.85 -10.26
N HIS A 138 6.08 -4.80 -9.76
CA HIS A 138 7.52 -4.70 -9.55
C HIS A 138 7.83 -4.65 -8.07
N PHE A 139 8.66 -5.57 -7.57
CA PHE A 139 9.10 -5.53 -6.19
C PHE A 139 10.33 -4.64 -6.06
N SER A 140 10.24 -3.56 -5.29
CA SER A 140 11.30 -2.53 -5.26
C SER A 140 11.58 -2.03 -3.84
N SER A 141 12.86 -1.99 -3.49
CA SER A 141 13.35 -1.36 -2.25
C SER A 141 13.10 0.17 -2.25
N ALA A 142 13.14 0.82 -3.41
CA ALA A 142 12.77 2.23 -3.54
C ALA A 142 11.29 2.47 -3.17
N GLY A 143 10.40 1.55 -3.58
CA GLY A 143 8.99 1.55 -3.15
C GLY A 143 8.83 1.45 -1.63
N VAL A 144 9.65 0.61 -0.97
CA VAL A 144 9.67 0.51 0.50
C VAL A 144 10.18 1.81 1.14
N GLY A 145 11.15 2.49 0.52
CA GLY A 145 11.64 3.81 0.96
C GLY A 145 10.53 4.84 1.08
N TYR A 146 9.65 4.94 0.07
CA TYR A 146 8.51 5.87 0.13
C TYR A 146 7.53 5.57 1.27
N ALA A 147 7.34 4.30 1.64
CA ALA A 147 6.50 3.94 2.78
C ALA A 147 7.11 4.38 4.12
N LEU A 148 8.44 4.26 4.27
CA LEU A 148 9.16 4.76 5.44
C LEU A 148 9.10 6.30 5.52
N ASP A 149 9.29 6.97 4.40
CA ASP A 149 9.18 8.44 4.33
C ASP A 149 7.77 8.91 4.71
N ALA A 150 6.72 8.20 4.28
CA ALA A 150 5.35 8.48 4.67
C ALA A 150 5.14 8.38 6.20
N ILE A 151 5.70 7.35 6.84
CA ILE A 151 5.66 7.18 8.31
C ILE A 151 6.41 8.32 9.01
N ASN A 152 7.60 8.66 8.53
CA ASN A 152 8.40 9.74 9.09
C ASN A 152 7.68 11.10 8.97
N ASN A 153 7.09 11.39 7.80
CA ASN A 153 6.31 12.59 7.56
C ASN A 153 5.10 12.69 8.51
N ALA A 154 4.44 11.56 8.78
CA ALA A 154 3.30 11.53 9.67
C ALA A 154 3.66 11.76 11.14
N ASN A 155 4.80 11.21 11.57
CA ASN A 155 5.31 11.42 12.92
C ASN A 155 5.90 12.82 13.14
N ALA A 156 6.43 13.46 12.11
CA ALA A 156 7.07 14.78 12.19
C ALA A 156 6.10 15.98 12.28
N GLY A 157 4.78 15.75 12.33
CA GLY A 157 3.82 16.84 12.56
C GLY A 157 3.61 17.81 11.39
N GLY A 158 3.88 17.39 10.14
CA GLY A 158 3.57 18.20 8.95
C GLY A 158 4.56 19.33 8.65
N GLY A 159 5.76 19.31 9.23
CA GLY A 159 6.88 20.15 8.82
C GLY A 159 7.62 19.53 7.63
N SER A 160 7.36 20.04 6.43
CA SER A 160 8.19 19.79 5.26
C SER A 160 9.65 20.12 5.56
N GLY A 161 10.54 19.13 5.49
CA GLY A 161 11.99 19.34 5.55
C GLY A 161 12.69 18.44 6.55
N GLY A 162 12.90 17.18 6.18
CA GLY A 162 13.81 16.31 6.89
C GLY A 162 14.17 15.15 5.99
N SER A 163 15.30 15.28 5.26
CA SER A 163 16.00 14.16 4.66
C SER A 163 16.33 13.15 5.76
N GLY A 164 15.39 12.26 6.05
CA GLY A 164 15.64 11.05 6.80
C GLY A 164 16.58 10.24 5.94
N SER A 165 17.85 10.22 6.33
CA SER A 165 18.91 9.43 5.70
C SER A 165 18.33 8.13 5.16
N LEU A 166 18.25 8.04 3.84
CA LEU A 166 17.94 6.82 3.12
C LEU A 166 18.71 5.70 3.81
N ILE A 167 17.99 4.73 4.37
CA ILE A 167 18.57 3.41 4.61
C ILE A 167 18.85 2.84 3.22
N THR A 168 19.95 3.32 2.66
CA THR A 168 20.66 2.81 1.49
C THR A 168 21.44 1.59 1.93
N SER A 169 20.72 0.59 2.47
CA SER A 169 21.25 -0.76 2.56
C SER A 169 20.46 -1.63 1.60
N ALA A 170 20.96 -1.58 0.36
CA ALA A 170 21.13 -2.70 -0.57
C ALA A 170 19.92 -3.56 -0.87
N TRP A 171 19.36 -3.39 -2.07
CA TRP A 171 19.23 -4.48 -3.03
C TRP A 171 19.48 -3.85 -4.42
N GLU A 172 20.69 -4.02 -4.95
CA GLU A 172 20.93 -3.88 -6.39
C GLU A 172 20.15 -5.00 -7.08
N GLU A 173 19.17 -4.64 -7.91
CA GLU A 173 18.58 -5.59 -8.86
C GLU A 173 19.68 -5.99 -9.85
N THR A 174 20.23 -7.18 -9.67
CA THR A 174 20.97 -7.86 -10.74
C THR A 174 19.92 -8.48 -11.67
N TYR A 175 19.81 -7.95 -12.88
CA TYR A 175 19.13 -8.60 -14.00
C TYR A 175 20.05 -9.62 -14.67
#